data_AF-A0A1Y1L9B7-F1
#
_entry.id   AF-A0A1Y1L9B7-F1
#
_cell.length_a   1.000
_cell.length_b   1.000
_cell.length_c   1.000
_cell.angle_alpha   90.00
_cell.angle_beta   90.00
_cell.angle_gamma   90.00
#
_symmetry.space_group_name_H-M   'P 1'
#
loop_
_entity.id
_entity.type
_entity.pdbx_description
1 polymer ?
#
loop_
_entity_poly.entity_id
_entity_poly.type
_entity_poly.pdbx_seq_one_letter_code
_entity_poly.pdbx_strand_id
1 'polypeptide(L)'
;MLEHHNPYLIEDTDELWQLHCNKEFRSKKREELETWRDMYMRCLDEREAKLQALTANIKQSQDKSLPVRQTKLAYVDSVVKPPRNILRKQAKHGTGSLEKRPAITPSARLSQIAVSGAAGQVAVPNPGPRAASSTGAPYSTAIVKPKKAPLMQKTLALMKSRIFRR
;
A
#
# COMPACT_ATOMS: atom_id res chain seq x y z
N MET A 1 -21.51 -7.99 -22.47
CA MET A 1 -22.68 -7.11 -22.68
C MET A 1 -23.77 -7.91 -23.36
N LEU A 2 -25.01 -7.77 -22.90
CA LEU A 2 -26.17 -8.48 -23.45
C LEU A 2 -26.41 -8.12 -24.93
N GLU A 3 -26.31 -6.83 -25.25
CA GLU A 3 -26.43 -6.29 -26.62
C GLU A 3 -25.42 -6.86 -27.61
N HIS A 4 -24.25 -7.32 -27.15
CA HIS A 4 -23.24 -7.90 -28.03
C HIS A 4 -23.69 -9.24 -28.65
N HIS A 5 -24.61 -9.93 -27.98
CA HIS A 5 -25.16 -11.20 -28.44
C HIS A 5 -26.55 -11.02 -29.09
N ASN A 6 -27.20 -9.86 -28.86
CA ASN A 6 -28.54 -9.53 -29.35
C ASN A 6 -28.54 -8.12 -29.98
N PRO A 7 -28.06 -7.96 -31.24
CA PRO A 7 -27.87 -6.64 -31.85
C PRO A 7 -29.17 -5.82 -32.05
N TYR A 8 -30.32 -6.50 -32.19
CA TYR A 8 -31.62 -5.83 -32.38
C TYR A 8 -32.05 -4.99 -31.18
N LEU A 9 -31.49 -5.23 -29.99
CA LEU A 9 -31.81 -4.46 -28.78
C LEU A 9 -31.10 -3.11 -28.72
N ILE A 10 -30.14 -2.83 -29.60
CA ILE A 10 -29.31 -1.62 -29.54
C ILE A 10 -30.16 -0.36 -29.67
N GLU A 11 -31.19 -0.37 -30.53
CA GLU A 11 -32.08 0.78 -30.71
C GLU A 11 -32.99 0.99 -29.50
N ASP A 12 -33.58 -0.07 -28.96
CA ASP A 12 -34.50 -0.01 -27.81
C ASP A 12 -33.79 0.37 -26.50
N THR A 13 -32.49 0.10 -26.39
CA THR A 13 -31.70 0.34 -25.18
C THR A 13 -31.01 1.70 -25.14
N ASP A 14 -31.05 2.49 -26.22
CA ASP A 14 -30.34 3.78 -26.28
C ASP A 14 -30.84 4.77 -25.22
N GLU A 15 -32.15 4.80 -24.93
CA GLU A 15 -32.71 5.62 -23.86
C GLU A 15 -32.23 5.19 -22.46
N LEU A 16 -31.96 3.90 -22.25
CA LEU A 16 -31.38 3.42 -21.00
C LEU A 16 -29.94 3.92 -20.84
N TRP A 17 -29.17 3.96 -21.92
CA TRP A 17 -27.83 4.55 -21.91
C TRP A 17 -27.85 6.04 -21.57
N GLN A 18 -28.87 6.78 -22.01
CA GLN A 18 -29.04 8.19 -21.61
C GLN A 18 -29.12 8.35 -20.09
N LEU A 19 -29.88 7.48 -19.41
CA LEU A 19 -29.99 7.49 -17.94
C LEU A 19 -28.63 7.27 -17.27
N HIS A 20 -27.83 6.35 -17.82
CA HIS A 20 -26.47 6.07 -17.33
C HIS A 20 -25.53 7.26 -17.56
N CYS A 21 -25.56 7.89 -18.73
CA CYS A 21 -24.78 9.10 -19.02
C CYS A 21 -25.14 10.25 -18.06
N ASN A 22 -26.43 10.49 -17.84
CA ASN A 22 -26.90 11.53 -16.92
C ASN A 22 -26.50 11.24 -15.47
N LYS A 23 -26.39 9.97 -15.07
CA LYS A 23 -25.97 9.58 -13.71
C LYS A 23 -24.47 9.76 -13.50
N GLU A 24 -23.65 9.22 -14.41
CA GLU A 24 -22.19 9.08 -14.24
C GLU A 24 -21.39 10.24 -14.85
N PHE A 25 -21.88 10.85 -15.92
CA PHE A 25 -21.14 11.79 -16.77
C PHE A 25 -21.86 13.13 -16.93
N ARG A 26 -22.40 13.67 -15.83
CA ARG A 26 -23.18 14.93 -15.77
C ARG A 26 -22.52 16.15 -16.43
N SER A 27 -21.19 16.20 -16.46
CA SER A 27 -20.41 17.30 -17.02
C SER A 27 -20.06 17.11 -18.49
N LYS A 28 -20.27 15.92 -19.04
CA LYS A 28 -19.97 15.58 -20.43
C LYS A 28 -21.21 15.79 -21.30
N LYS A 29 -20.97 16.18 -22.55
CA LYS A 29 -22.01 16.33 -23.56
C LYS A 29 -21.79 15.30 -24.67
N ARG A 30 -22.89 14.90 -25.30
CA ARG A 30 -22.91 14.05 -26.47
C ARG A 30 -22.35 14.81 -27.67
N GLU A 31 -21.53 14.16 -28.47
CA GLU A 31 -20.96 14.72 -29.71
C GLU A 31 -21.95 14.59 -30.87
N GLU A 32 -21.67 15.25 -32.00
CA GLU A 32 -22.53 15.19 -33.19
C GLU A 32 -22.54 13.77 -33.76
N LEU A 33 -23.74 13.26 -34.10
CA LEU A 33 -23.98 11.89 -34.62
C LEU A 33 -23.67 10.73 -33.64
N GLU A 34 -23.40 11.03 -32.37
CA GLU A 34 -23.11 10.01 -31.35
C GLU A 34 -24.43 9.49 -30.73
N THR A 35 -24.55 8.17 -30.53
CA THR A 35 -25.65 7.58 -29.73
C THR A 35 -25.38 7.77 -28.22
N TRP A 36 -26.37 7.57 -27.35
CA TRP A 36 -26.10 7.64 -25.91
C TRP A 36 -25.16 6.52 -25.45
N ARG A 37 -25.29 5.36 -26.08
CA ARG A 37 -24.39 4.23 -25.89
C ARG A 37 -22.94 4.59 -26.24
N ASP A 38 -22.72 5.20 -27.39
CA ASP A 38 -21.37 5.57 -27.84
C ASP A 38 -20.73 6.61 -26.90
N MET A 39 -21.52 7.60 -26.47
CA MET A 39 -21.10 8.59 -25.46
C MET A 39 -20.65 7.91 -24.17
N TYR A 40 -21.41 6.91 -23.70
CA TYR A 40 -21.11 6.19 -22.48
C TYR A 40 -19.79 5.42 -22.60
N MET A 41 -19.62 4.68 -23.71
CA MET A 41 -18.41 3.90 -23.97
C MET A 41 -17.17 4.80 -24.07
N ARG A 42 -17.25 5.90 -24.85
CA ARG A 42 -16.16 6.89 -24.94
C ARG A 42 -15.79 7.46 -23.57
N CYS A 43 -16.78 7.84 -22.76
CA CYS A 43 -16.54 8.39 -21.43
C CYS A 43 -15.95 7.35 -20.46
N LEU A 44 -16.31 6.07 -20.59
CA LEU A 44 -15.68 4.98 -19.86
C LEU A 44 -14.22 4.81 -20.26
N ASP A 45 -13.93 4.75 -21.55
CA ASP A 45 -12.57 4.59 -22.07
C ASP A 45 -11.67 5.76 -21.62
N GLU A 46 -12.17 6.99 -21.66
CA GLU A 46 -11.45 8.16 -21.13
C GLU A 46 -11.17 8.04 -19.61
N ARG A 47 -12.15 7.54 -18.83
CA ARG A 47 -12.01 7.35 -17.38
C ARG A 47 -10.96 6.28 -17.10
N GLU A 48 -10.99 5.17 -17.84
CA GLU A 48 -10.03 4.09 -17.72
C GLU A 48 -8.63 4.54 -18.13
N ALA A 49 -8.48 5.23 -19.26
CA ALA A 49 -7.20 5.78 -19.71
C ALA A 49 -6.56 6.71 -18.67
N LYS A 50 -7.36 7.58 -18.04
CA LYS A 50 -6.89 8.44 -16.93
C LYS A 50 -6.45 7.63 -15.72
N LEU A 51 -7.22 6.61 -15.36
CA LEU A 51 -6.90 5.73 -14.23
C LEU A 51 -5.61 4.93 -14.49
N GLN A 52 -5.45 4.39 -15.69
CA GLN A 52 -4.24 3.68 -16.11
C GLN A 52 -3.02 4.61 -16.11
N ALA A 53 -3.13 5.82 -16.66
CA ALA A 53 -2.05 6.81 -16.65
C ALA A 53 -1.65 7.21 -15.22
N LEU A 54 -2.62 7.45 -14.34
CA LEU A 54 -2.37 7.74 -12.93
C LEU A 54 -1.66 6.58 -12.23
N THR A 55 -2.12 5.35 -12.47
CA THR A 55 -1.55 4.14 -11.88
C THR A 55 -0.11 3.93 -12.36
N ALA A 56 0.16 4.13 -13.65
CA ALA A 56 1.50 4.06 -14.22
C ALA A 56 2.43 5.13 -13.62
N ASN A 57 1.94 6.36 -13.43
CA ASN A 57 2.70 7.44 -12.81
C ASN A 57 3.05 7.12 -11.35
N ILE A 58 2.07 6.62 -10.58
CA ILE A 58 2.29 6.19 -9.20
C ILE A 58 3.32 5.08 -9.14
N LYS A 59 3.18 4.03 -9.98
CA LYS A 59 4.14 2.92 -10.05
C LYS A 59 5.55 3.43 -10.37
N GLN A 60 5.69 4.27 -11.39
CA GLN A 60 6.98 4.86 -11.75
C GLN A 60 7.57 5.70 -10.60
N SER A 61 6.75 6.43 -9.85
CA SER A 61 7.20 7.21 -8.69
C SER A 61 7.67 6.31 -7.54
N GLN A 62 7.00 5.17 -7.32
CA GLN A 62 7.40 4.18 -6.32
C GLN A 62 8.71 3.51 -6.71
N ASP A 63 8.87 3.12 -7.97
CA ASP A 63 10.09 2.51 -8.50
C ASP A 63 11.30 3.46 -8.41
N LYS A 64 11.08 4.77 -8.61
CA LYS A 64 12.11 5.81 -8.44
C LYS A 64 12.40 6.12 -6.97
N SER A 65 11.46 5.85 -6.06
CA SER A 65 11.63 6.19 -4.66
C SER A 65 12.65 5.26 -4.02
N LEU A 66 13.75 5.82 -3.51
CA LEU A 66 14.70 5.05 -2.72
C LEU A 66 14.01 4.59 -1.42
N PRO A 67 14.17 3.33 -1.00
CA PRO A 67 13.57 2.81 0.22
C PRO A 67 14.07 3.61 1.43
N VAL A 68 13.21 4.50 1.94
CA VAL A 68 13.56 5.51 2.96
C VAL A 68 13.93 4.91 4.31
N ARG A 69 13.45 3.69 4.61
CA ARG A 69 13.67 3.00 5.89
C ARG A 69 14.07 1.55 5.66
N GLN A 70 15.32 1.33 5.27
CA GLN A 70 15.90 -0.01 5.28
C GLN A 70 16.47 -0.31 6.67
N THR A 71 15.92 -1.31 7.36
CA THR A 71 16.56 -1.91 8.54
C THR A 71 17.74 -2.74 8.05
N LYS A 72 18.95 -2.16 8.08
CA LYS A 72 20.18 -2.91 7.79
C LYS A 72 20.64 -3.60 9.07
N LEU A 73 20.76 -4.92 9.03
CA LEU A 73 21.38 -5.68 10.11
C LEU A 73 22.88 -5.43 10.08
N ALA A 74 23.42 -4.81 11.14
CA ALA A 74 24.85 -4.52 11.24
C ALA A 74 25.71 -5.78 11.41
N TYR A 75 25.10 -6.91 11.81
CA TYR A 75 25.77 -8.17 12.08
C TYR A 75 24.89 -9.32 11.62
N VAL A 76 25.14 -9.81 10.40
CA VAL A 76 24.38 -10.93 9.81
C VAL A 76 24.99 -12.26 10.23
N ASP A 77 26.32 -12.36 10.24
CA ASP A 77 27.04 -13.62 10.45
C ASP A 77 27.99 -13.64 11.68
N SER A 78 28.09 -12.53 12.41
CA SER A 78 29.00 -12.41 13.57
C SER A 78 28.28 -11.99 14.84
N VAL A 79 28.58 -12.62 15.97
CA VAL A 79 28.12 -12.15 17.29
C VAL A 79 28.85 -10.85 17.64
N VAL A 80 28.10 -9.81 18.01
CA VAL A 80 28.67 -8.53 18.44
C VAL A 80 29.45 -8.73 19.73
N LYS A 81 30.68 -8.23 19.78
CA LYS A 81 31.44 -8.22 21.02
C LYS A 81 30.68 -7.38 22.06
N PRO A 82 30.33 -7.94 23.23
CA PRO A 82 29.59 -7.19 24.24
C PRO A 82 30.42 -5.98 24.70
N PRO A 83 29.78 -4.83 25.00
CA PRO A 83 30.46 -3.65 25.55
C PRO A 83 31.38 -3.99 26.72
N ARG A 84 32.51 -3.31 26.85
CA ARG A 84 33.60 -3.65 27.81
C ARG A 84 33.12 -3.84 29.25
N ASN A 85 32.14 -3.05 29.70
CA ASN A 85 31.56 -3.18 31.04
C ASN A 85 30.75 -4.48 31.21
N ILE A 86 30.05 -4.91 30.15
CA ILE A 86 29.31 -6.18 30.10
C ILE A 86 30.30 -7.34 30.04
N LEU A 87 31.38 -7.22 29.26
CA LEU A 87 32.45 -8.22 29.20
C LEU A 87 33.10 -8.46 30.58
N ARG A 88 33.39 -7.38 31.33
CA ARG A 88 33.92 -7.49 32.70
C ARG A 88 32.95 -8.19 33.66
N LYS A 89 31.66 -7.88 33.56
CA LYS A 89 30.62 -8.52 34.37
C LYS A 89 30.44 -10.00 34.01
N GLN A 90 30.43 -10.32 32.72
CA GLN A 90 30.36 -11.68 32.22
C GLN A 90 31.56 -12.54 32.66
N ALA A 91 32.78 -11.98 32.66
CA ALA A 91 33.96 -12.66 33.19
C ALA A 91 33.86 -12.88 34.71
N LYS A 92 33.34 -11.89 35.45
CA LYS A 92 33.14 -11.99 36.90
C LYS A 92 32.08 -13.00 37.30
N HIS A 93 31.00 -13.09 36.53
CA HIS A 93 29.84 -13.93 36.84
C HIS A 93 29.79 -15.24 36.03
N GLY A 94 30.83 -15.54 35.25
CA GLY A 94 30.91 -16.76 34.44
C GLY A 94 29.92 -16.83 33.25
N THR A 95 29.16 -15.77 32.97
CA THR A 95 28.10 -15.75 31.94
C THR A 95 28.60 -15.35 30.54
N GLY A 96 29.92 -15.23 30.35
CA GLY A 96 30.53 -14.80 29.08
C GLY A 96 30.69 -15.88 28.01
N SER A 97 30.43 -17.14 28.36
CA SER A 97 30.48 -18.26 27.41
C SER A 97 29.07 -18.55 26.89
N LEU A 98 28.52 -17.66 26.07
CA LEU A 98 27.58 -18.15 25.08
C LEU A 98 28.46 -18.87 24.05
N GLU A 99 28.51 -20.19 24.19
CA GLU A 99 28.92 -21.18 23.21
C GLU A 99 29.41 -20.58 21.89
N LYS A 100 30.63 -20.96 21.51
CA LYS A 100 31.11 -20.93 20.12
C LYS A 100 30.14 -21.74 19.27
N ARG A 101 28.93 -21.25 19.02
CA ARG A 101 28.12 -21.73 17.91
C ARG A 101 29.02 -21.45 16.71
N PRO A 102 29.53 -22.49 16.04
CA PRO A 102 30.41 -22.26 14.90
C PRO A 102 29.65 -21.29 14.01
N ALA A 103 30.32 -20.23 13.58
CA ALA A 103 29.81 -19.39 12.52
C ALA A 103 29.63 -20.33 11.34
N ILE A 104 28.41 -20.87 11.20
CA ILE A 104 28.06 -21.73 10.10
C ILE A 104 28.07 -20.77 8.93
N THR A 105 29.20 -20.73 8.21
CA THR A 105 29.35 -19.95 6.99
C THR A 105 28.15 -20.25 6.09
N PRO A 106 27.73 -19.33 5.22
CA PRO A 106 26.58 -19.56 4.35
C PRO A 106 26.69 -20.88 3.56
N SER A 107 27.91 -21.30 3.20
CA SER A 107 28.20 -22.59 2.58
C SER A 107 27.94 -23.81 3.49
N ALA A 108 28.23 -23.68 4.79
CA ALA A 108 27.94 -24.73 5.78
C ALA A 108 26.44 -24.81 6.13
N ARG A 109 25.70 -23.69 6.03
CA ARG A 109 24.23 -23.68 6.17
C ARG A 109 23.58 -24.36 4.97
N LEU A 110 24.06 -24.06 3.77
CA LEU A 110 23.55 -24.62 2.52
C LEU A 110 23.76 -26.13 2.44
N SER A 111 24.92 -26.62 2.91
CA SER A 111 25.20 -28.06 2.99
C SER A 111 24.34 -28.77 4.06
N GLN A 112 24.05 -28.15 5.20
CA GLN A 112 23.10 -28.71 6.17
C GLN A 112 21.66 -28.76 5.64
N ILE A 113 21.23 -27.77 4.86
CA ILE A 113 19.91 -27.76 4.21
C ILE A 113 19.84 -28.84 3.11
N ALA A 114 20.95 -29.03 2.36
CA ALA A 114 21.05 -30.08 1.34
C ALA A 114 21.03 -31.49 1.94
N VAL A 115 21.64 -31.70 3.11
CA VAL A 115 21.66 -33.00 3.81
C VAL A 115 20.31 -33.33 4.47
N SER A 116 19.54 -32.32 4.87
CA SER A 116 18.24 -32.51 5.55
C SER A 116 17.04 -32.61 4.60
N GLY A 117 17.24 -32.53 3.27
CA GLY A 117 16.18 -32.71 2.27
C GLY A 117 15.02 -31.69 2.36
N ALA A 118 15.17 -30.63 3.16
CA ALA A 118 14.09 -29.70 3.50
C ALA A 118 14.15 -28.38 2.71
N ALA A 119 14.62 -28.43 1.46
CA ALA A 119 14.80 -27.26 0.59
C ALA A 119 13.49 -26.48 0.27
N GLY A 120 12.32 -26.98 0.68
CA GLY A 120 11.02 -26.39 0.40
C GLY A 120 10.29 -25.70 1.57
N GLN A 121 10.81 -25.75 2.80
CA GLN A 121 10.08 -25.22 3.97
C GLN A 121 10.70 -23.94 4.51
N VAL A 122 10.73 -22.90 3.67
CA VAL A 122 10.88 -21.53 4.19
C VAL A 122 9.52 -21.13 4.77
N ALA A 123 9.33 -21.39 6.06
CA ALA A 123 8.17 -20.89 6.79
C ALA A 123 8.21 -19.35 6.78
N VAL A 124 7.41 -18.73 5.91
CA VAL A 124 7.11 -17.31 5.96
C VAL A 124 6.48 -17.02 7.32
N PRO A 125 7.01 -16.10 8.14
CA PRO A 125 6.32 -15.70 9.36
C PRO A 125 4.95 -15.15 8.96
N ASN A 126 3.89 -15.83 9.39
CA ASN A 126 2.52 -15.37 9.25
C ASN A 126 2.45 -13.92 9.77
N PRO A 127 2.10 -12.92 8.95
CA PRO A 127 1.85 -11.58 9.47
C PRO A 127 0.67 -11.73 10.43
N GLY A 128 0.94 -11.60 11.73
CA GLY A 128 -0.04 -11.75 12.79
C GLY A 128 -1.33 -10.96 12.48
N PRO A 129 -2.46 -11.38 13.06
CA PRO A 129 -3.76 -10.84 12.71
C PRO A 129 -3.72 -9.31 12.77
N ARG A 130 -4.02 -8.69 11.62
CA ARG A 130 -4.30 -7.26 11.52
C ARG A 130 -5.24 -6.93 12.67
N ALA A 131 -4.85 -5.98 13.52
CA ALA A 131 -5.73 -5.43 14.54
C ALA A 131 -6.98 -4.91 13.83
N ALA A 132 -8.02 -5.74 13.81
CA ALA A 132 -9.33 -5.38 13.34
C ALA A 132 -9.78 -4.25 14.26
N SER A 133 -9.94 -3.08 13.65
CA SER A 133 -10.60 -1.92 14.23
C SER A 133 -11.94 -2.33 14.81
N SER A 134 -12.03 -2.23 16.14
CA SER A 134 -13.19 -1.90 16.96
C SER A 134 -14.56 -2.29 16.39
N THR A 135 -15.11 -3.40 16.90
CA THR A 135 -16.55 -3.65 16.85
C THR A 135 -17.09 -3.66 18.27
N GLY A 136 -17.86 -2.61 18.60
CA GLY A 136 -18.89 -2.61 19.65
C GLY A 136 -18.44 -2.35 21.09
N ALA A 137 -18.76 -1.16 21.61
CA ALA A 137 -19.64 -0.91 22.77
C ALA A 137 -19.59 0.60 23.16
N PRO A 138 -20.49 1.14 24.01
CA PRO A 138 -21.52 2.08 23.58
C PRO A 138 -21.27 3.53 24.03
N TYR A 139 -21.95 4.44 23.34
CA TYR A 139 -22.40 5.78 23.74
C TYR A 139 -21.71 6.42 24.97
N SER A 140 -20.77 7.32 24.71
CA SER A 140 -20.43 8.42 25.62
C SER A 140 -20.30 9.69 24.81
N THR A 141 -21.25 10.60 25.01
CA THR A 141 -21.28 11.95 24.43
C THR A 141 -20.21 12.82 25.08
N ALA A 142 -18.99 12.76 24.54
CA ALA A 142 -17.98 13.78 24.76
C ALA A 142 -17.74 14.50 23.43
N ILE A 143 -18.07 15.80 23.37
CA ILE A 143 -17.78 16.65 22.22
C ILE A 143 -16.25 16.82 22.13
N VAL A 144 -15.59 15.89 21.45
CA VAL A 144 -14.18 16.02 21.10
C VAL A 144 -14.12 16.90 19.85
N LYS A 145 -13.66 18.14 20.01
CA LYS A 145 -13.36 19.01 18.86
C LYS A 145 -12.44 18.26 17.89
N PRO A 146 -12.76 18.18 16.59
CA PRO A 146 -11.97 17.39 15.67
C PRO A 146 -10.55 17.95 15.59
N LYS A 147 -9.56 17.12 15.97
CA LYS A 147 -8.14 17.44 15.76
C LYS A 147 -7.91 17.53 14.25
N LYS A 148 -7.50 18.70 13.77
CA LYS A 148 -7.20 18.90 12.35
C LYS A 148 -6.05 17.97 11.97
N ALA A 149 -6.26 17.15 10.94
CA ALA A 149 -5.24 16.24 10.46
C ALA A 149 -3.97 17.01 10.03
N PRO A 150 -2.76 16.46 10.22
CA PRO A 150 -1.50 17.15 9.89
C PRO A 150 -1.43 17.71 8.47
N LEU A 151 -2.07 17.03 7.51
CA LEU A 151 -2.15 17.49 6.13
C LEU A 151 -3.01 18.76 5.98
N MET A 152 -4.19 18.80 6.62
CA MET A 152 -5.08 19.97 6.59
C MET A 152 -4.45 21.20 7.26
N GLN A 153 -3.64 20.99 8.29
CA GLN A 153 -2.95 22.08 8.98
C GLN A 153 -1.98 22.82 8.05
N LYS A 154 -1.27 22.10 7.17
CA LYS A 154 -0.39 22.70 6.15
C LYS A 154 -1.17 23.51 5.12
N THR A 155 -2.29 22.97 4.63
CA THR A 155 -3.13 23.66 3.63
C THR A 155 -3.72 24.95 4.19
N LEU A 156 -4.23 24.91 5.43
CA LEU A 156 -4.77 26.10 6.10
C LEU A 156 -3.70 27.17 6.36
N ALA A 157 -2.46 26.78 6.70
CA ALA A 157 -1.36 27.72 6.88
C ALA A 157 -1.01 28.44 5.56
N LEU A 158 -0.99 27.70 4.44
CA LEU A 158 -0.74 28.27 3.12
C LEU A 158 -1.83 29.27 2.72
N MET A 159 -3.11 28.91 2.92
CA MET A 159 -4.23 29.79 2.59
C MET A 159 -4.22 31.07 3.44
N LYS A 160 -3.92 30.96 4.74
CA LYS A 160 -3.86 32.10 5.65
C LYS A 160 -2.73 33.07 5.28
N SER A 161 -1.57 32.56 4.82
CA SER A 161 -0.43 33.40 4.42
C SER A 161 -0.71 34.31 3.21
N ARG A 162 -1.72 33.98 2.39
CA ARG A 162 -2.08 34.74 1.18
C ARG A 162 -3.07 35.87 1.43
N ILE A 163 -3.80 35.82 2.55
CA ILE A 163 -4.87 36.78 2.87
C ILE A 163 -4.31 38.05 3.54
N PHE A 164 -3.14 37.98 4.17
CA PHE A 164 -2.50 39.11 4.88
C PHE A 164 -1.43 39.85 4.06
N ARG A 165 -1.39 39.67 2.74
CA ARG A 165 -0.55 40.47 1.83
C ARG A 165 -1.41 41.25 0.84
N ARG A 166 -2.24 42.15 1.36
CA ARG A 166 -2.88 43.21 0.60
C ARG A 166 -3.00 44.44 1.49
#